data_AF-A0A4Q5R019-F1
#
_entry.id   AF-A0A4Q5R019-F1
#
_cell.length_a   1.000
_cell.length_b   1.000
_cell.length_c   1.000
_cell.angle_alpha   90.00
_cell.angle_beta   90.00
_cell.angle_gamma   90.00
#
_symmetry.space_group_name_H-M   'P 1'
#
loop_
_entity.id
_entity.type
_entity.pdbx_description
1 polymer ?
#
loop_
_entity_poly.entity_id
_entity_poly.type
_entity_poly.pdbx_seq_one_letter_code
_entity_poly.pdbx_strand_id
1 'polypeptide(L)'
;MPSRSCIGVNRANTPNSTTAAMPALEFDGGYVEGSWVITGETRAYDTGEAAFGAPKPKRSLSLKDGQYGAFELVGRYSHLDLNDKVTRGIAQSVTGGTFGGEQNVYSAGINWYPNDFLRFMLDYDIVNVDRLSTAGTTQIGRRYQAVALRAQAAF
;
A
#
# COMPACT_ATOMS: atom_id res chain seq x y z
N MET A 1 1.75 21.25 4.57
CA MET A 1 2.75 20.76 3.59
C MET A 1 2.85 19.26 3.79
N PRO A 2 2.39 18.39 2.87
CA PRO A 2 2.50 16.96 3.07
C PRO A 2 3.97 16.55 2.88
N SER A 3 4.55 15.92 3.89
CA SER A 3 5.91 15.38 3.88
C SER A 3 5.97 14.21 2.90
N ARG A 4 6.58 14.42 1.74
CA ARG A 4 7.00 13.33 0.83
C ARG A 4 8.23 12.67 1.43
N SER A 5 8.19 11.35 1.62
CA SER A 5 9.30 10.60 2.21
C SER A 5 10.11 9.98 1.07
N CYS A 6 11.19 10.67 0.66
CA CYS A 6 12.13 10.13 -0.31
C CYS A 6 13.12 9.17 0.36
N ILE A 7 13.36 8.01 -0.27
CA ILE A 7 14.41 7.07 0.14
C ILE A 7 15.52 7.13 -0.91
N GLY A 8 16.71 7.55 -0.48
CA GLY A 8 17.92 7.59 -1.32
C GLY A 8 18.77 6.33 -1.17
N VAL A 9 19.29 5.83 -2.28
CA VAL A 9 20.27 4.73 -2.30
C VAL A 9 21.59 5.24 -2.86
N ASN A 10 22.62 5.29 -2.01
CA ASN A 10 23.97 5.64 -2.42
C ASN A 10 24.68 4.41 -2.99
N ARG A 11 25.19 4.51 -4.21
CA ARG A 11 25.93 3.45 -4.92
C ARG A 11 27.40 3.80 -5.13
N ALA A 12 27.94 4.69 -4.32
CA ALA A 12 29.36 5.04 -4.34
C ALA A 12 30.22 3.78 -4.22
N ASN A 13 31.19 3.67 -5.12
CA ASN A 13 32.09 2.53 -5.24
C ASN A 13 32.94 2.42 -3.97
N THR A 14 33.19 1.20 -3.51
CA THR A 14 34.22 0.93 -2.49
C THR A 14 35.58 1.44 -2.98
N PRO A 15 36.52 1.82 -2.09
CA PRO A 15 37.66 2.68 -2.41
C PRO A 15 38.68 2.14 -3.44
N ASN A 16 38.48 0.95 -4.02
CA ASN A 16 39.46 0.27 -4.86
C ASN A 16 38.91 -0.21 -6.22
N SER A 17 37.89 0.46 -6.76
CA SER A 17 37.27 0.08 -8.03
C SER A 17 37.41 1.20 -9.06
N THR A 18 38.14 0.96 -10.15
CA THR A 18 38.37 1.89 -11.29
C THR A 18 37.15 2.10 -12.19
N THR A 19 35.95 1.77 -11.72
CA THR A 19 34.67 1.95 -12.42
C THR A 19 34.08 3.32 -12.09
N ALA A 20 33.60 4.03 -13.11
CA ALA A 20 32.97 5.34 -13.01
C ALA A 20 31.92 5.38 -11.88
N ALA A 21 31.91 6.46 -11.10
CA ALA A 21 30.98 6.66 -10.00
C ALA A 21 29.53 6.56 -10.49
N MET A 22 28.79 5.58 -9.98
CA MET A 22 27.38 5.43 -10.31
C MET A 22 26.57 6.52 -9.61
N PRO A 23 25.56 7.10 -10.29
CA PRO A 23 24.77 8.18 -9.72
C PRO A 23 23.87 7.64 -8.58
N ALA A 24 23.66 8.46 -7.54
CA ALA A 24 22.74 8.14 -6.44
C ALA A 24 21.30 8.03 -6.95
N LEU A 25 20.56 7.05 -6.45
CA LEU A 25 19.15 6.83 -6.84
C LEU A 25 18.22 7.40 -5.77
N GLU A 26 17.12 8.01 -6.21
CA GLU A 26 16.07 8.50 -5.32
C GLU A 26 14.73 7.88 -5.71
N PHE A 27 13.97 7.44 -4.72
CA PHE A 27 12.63 6.87 -4.90
C PHE A 27 11.64 7.59 -3.99
N ASP A 28 10.41 7.81 -4.48
CA ASP A 28 9.32 8.46 -3.73
C ASP A 28 8.11 7.53 -3.65
N GLY A 29 7.41 7.61 -2.53
CA GLY A 29 6.21 6.81 -2.33
C GLY A 29 5.42 7.28 -1.13
N GLY A 30 4.13 7.02 -1.18
CA GLY A 30 3.21 7.38 -0.11
C GLY A 30 1.92 6.61 -0.21
N TYR A 31 1.19 6.59 0.91
CA TYR A 31 -0.16 6.07 0.94
C TYR A 31 -1.04 6.96 1.80
N VAL A 32 -2.32 6.91 1.49
CA VAL A 32 -3.39 7.46 2.32
C VAL A 32 -4.39 6.36 2.58
N GLU A 33 -4.81 6.25 3.84
CA GLU A 33 -5.79 5.27 4.27
C GLU A 33 -6.88 5.97 5.08
N GLY A 34 -8.13 5.57 4.84
CA GLY A 34 -9.27 6.00 5.61
C GLY A 34 -10.15 4.81 5.95
N SER A 35 -10.71 4.81 7.16
CA SER A 35 -11.69 3.81 7.58
C SER A 35 -12.93 4.47 8.18
N TRP A 36 -14.08 3.85 7.96
CA TRP A 36 -15.35 4.33 8.48
C TRP A 36 -16.20 3.17 8.99
N VAL A 37 -16.55 3.22 10.29
CA VAL A 37 -17.51 2.30 10.89
C VAL A 37 -18.92 2.75 10.54
N ILE A 38 -19.57 2.04 9.63
CA ILE A 38 -20.90 2.40 9.11
C ILE A 38 -21.97 2.24 10.19
N THR A 39 -21.80 1.24 11.06
CA THR A 39 -22.73 0.87 12.12
C THR A 39 -22.64 1.80 13.36
N GLY A 40 -21.74 2.80 13.34
CA GLY A 40 -21.69 3.87 14.33
C GLY A 40 -21.02 3.50 15.65
N GLU A 41 -20.35 2.36 15.74
CA GLU A 41 -19.58 1.97 16.92
C GLU A 41 -18.27 2.76 17.01
N THR A 42 -17.92 3.10 18.25
CA THR A 42 -16.70 3.82 18.56
C THR A 42 -15.50 2.88 18.43
N ARG A 43 -14.48 3.31 17.69
CA ARG A 43 -13.15 2.70 17.77
C ARG A 43 -12.47 3.18 19.04
N ALA A 44 -11.95 2.26 19.84
CA ALA A 44 -11.03 2.65 20.89
C ALA A 44 -9.76 3.20 20.22
N TYR A 45 -9.40 4.44 20.54
CA TYR A 45 -8.12 5.00 20.10
C TYR A 45 -7.13 4.83 21.24
N ASP A 46 -6.05 4.10 20.97
CA ASP A 46 -4.95 3.95 21.92
C ASP A 46 -3.96 5.08 21.71
N THR A 47 -3.92 6.00 22.67
CA THR A 47 -3.01 7.15 22.65
C THR A 47 -1.54 6.77 22.88
N GLY A 48 -1.26 5.59 23.45
CA GLY A 48 0.11 5.10 23.68
C GLY A 48 0.73 4.55 22.40
N GLU A 49 -0.06 3.82 21.60
CA GLU A 49 0.38 3.22 20.32
C GLU A 49 0.05 4.08 19.10
N ALA A 50 -0.61 5.23 19.31
CA ALA A 50 -1.18 6.08 18.27
C ALA A 50 -2.02 5.30 17.23
N ALA A 51 -2.70 4.25 17.70
CA ALA A 51 -3.37 3.26 16.85
C ALA A 51 -4.87 3.18 17.16
N PHE A 52 -5.67 2.95 16.11
CA PHE A 52 -7.09 2.62 16.28
C PHE A 52 -7.24 1.12 16.52
N GLY A 53 -7.82 0.76 17.65
CA GLY A 53 -8.19 -0.63 17.97
C GLY A 53 -9.42 -1.10 17.18
N ALA A 54 -9.70 -2.40 17.27
CA ALA A 54 -10.90 -2.98 16.67
C ALA A 54 -12.17 -2.35 17.28
N PRO A 55 -13.18 -1.98 16.47
CA PRO A 55 -14.46 -1.53 16.98
C PRO A 55 -15.12 -2.69 17.73
N LYS A 56 -15.57 -2.42 18.97
CA LYS A 56 -16.32 -3.40 19.76
C LYS A 56 -17.81 -3.28 19.40
N PRO A 57 -18.43 -4.27 18.74
CA PRO A 57 -19.85 -4.21 18.41
C PRO A 57 -20.70 -4.03 19.68
N LYS A 58 -21.47 -2.93 19.75
CA LYS A 58 -22.42 -2.69 20.88
C LYS A 58 -23.53 -3.74 20.93
N ARG A 59 -23.73 -4.46 19.82
CA ARG A 59 -24.78 -5.44 19.58
C ARG A 59 -24.18 -6.61 18.80
N SER A 60 -23.97 -7.74 19.46
CA SER A 60 -23.48 -8.97 18.81
C SER A 60 -24.48 -9.48 17.78
N LEU A 61 -23.98 -10.20 16.76
CA LEU A 61 -24.79 -10.82 15.70
C LEU A 61 -25.92 -11.67 16.32
N SER A 62 -27.16 -11.21 16.15
CA SER A 62 -28.38 -11.94 16.49
C SER A 62 -29.37 -11.79 15.34
N LEU A 63 -29.45 -12.85 14.52
CA LEU A 63 -30.39 -12.93 13.39
C LEU A 63 -31.85 -12.88 13.84
N LYS A 64 -32.15 -13.24 15.09
CA LYS A 64 -33.51 -13.17 15.67
C LYS A 64 -33.91 -11.75 16.05
N ASP A 65 -32.94 -10.91 16.41
CA ASP A 65 -33.17 -9.54 16.91
C ASP A 65 -32.78 -8.46 15.89
N GLY A 66 -32.45 -8.85 14.65
CA GLY A 66 -32.02 -7.93 13.58
C GLY A 66 -30.67 -7.26 13.84
N GLN A 67 -29.80 -7.88 14.64
CA GLN A 67 -28.47 -7.36 14.96
C GLN A 67 -27.43 -8.02 14.05
N TYR A 68 -26.68 -7.23 13.29
CA TYR A 68 -25.74 -7.75 12.28
C TYR A 68 -24.27 -7.64 12.69
N GLY A 69 -23.97 -7.21 13.92
CA GLY A 69 -22.60 -6.86 14.34
C GLY A 69 -22.16 -5.50 13.78
N ALA A 70 -20.85 -5.21 13.84
CA ALA A 70 -20.28 -3.97 13.33
C ALA A 70 -19.69 -4.14 11.92
N PHE A 71 -19.86 -3.14 11.08
CA PHE A 71 -19.27 -3.06 9.75
C PHE A 71 -18.37 -1.82 9.63
N GLU A 72 -17.20 -2.03 9.07
CA GLU A 72 -16.23 -0.99 8.76
C GLU A 72 -15.85 -1.10 7.29
N LEU A 73 -15.85 0.04 6.60
CA LEU A 73 -15.23 0.18 5.30
C LEU A 73 -13.82 0.73 5.46
N VAL A 74 -12.90 0.22 4.66
CA VAL A 74 -11.53 0.72 4.57
C VAL A 74 -11.25 1.05 3.12
N GLY A 75 -10.68 2.22 2.88
CA GLY A 75 -10.17 2.62 1.57
C GLY A 75 -8.70 2.97 1.71
N ARG A 76 -7.87 2.42 0.83
CA ARG A 76 -6.46 2.78 0.76
C ARG A 76 -6.08 3.14 -0.67
N TYR A 77 -5.33 4.21 -0.82
CA TYR A 77 -4.65 4.54 -2.06
C TYR A 77 -3.16 4.62 -1.79
N SER A 78 -2.37 3.90 -2.58
CA SER A 78 -0.91 3.89 -2.49
C SER A 78 -0.32 4.24 -3.85
N HIS A 79 0.67 5.12 -3.83
CA HIS A 79 1.46 5.50 -4.99
C HIS A 79 2.94 5.26 -4.66
N LEU A 80 3.66 4.66 -5.60
CA LEU A 80 5.08 4.38 -5.48
C LEU A 80 5.74 4.64 -6.82
N ASP A 81 6.79 5.47 -6.85
CA ASP A 81 7.61 5.70 -8.02
C ASP A 81 9.03 5.19 -7.77
N LEU A 82 9.39 4.14 -8.51
CA LEU A 82 10.72 3.52 -8.49
C LEU A 82 11.55 3.90 -9.73
N ASN A 83 11.15 4.94 -10.46
CA ASN A 83 11.90 5.47 -11.59
C ASN A 83 12.89 6.54 -11.14
N ASP A 84 14.16 6.36 -11.47
CA ASP A 84 15.16 7.41 -11.30
C ASP A 84 16.13 7.45 -12.49
N LYS A 85 16.48 8.68 -12.91
CA LYS A 85 17.36 8.98 -14.06
C LYS A 85 16.96 8.20 -15.32
N VAL A 86 15.66 8.15 -15.58
CA VAL A 86 15.07 7.50 -16.74
C VAL A 86 15.07 8.45 -17.92
N THR A 87 15.61 8.01 -19.07
CA THR A 87 15.53 8.75 -20.33
C THR A 87 14.99 7.83 -21.41
N ARG A 88 13.84 8.20 -22.01
CA ARG A 88 13.22 7.39 -23.08
C ARG A 88 14.16 7.27 -24.27
N GLY A 89 14.25 6.06 -24.82
CA GLY A 89 15.13 5.72 -25.94
C GLY A 89 16.61 5.53 -25.55
N ILE A 90 16.99 5.73 -24.28
CA ILE A 90 18.34 5.47 -23.78
C ILE A 90 18.28 4.30 -22.80
N ALA A 91 19.15 3.31 -23.01
CA ALA A 91 19.22 2.14 -22.15
C ALA A 91 19.63 2.51 -20.72
N GLN A 92 19.06 1.80 -19.73
CA GLN A 92 19.34 1.98 -18.31
C GLN A 92 20.85 1.83 -17.98
N SER A 93 21.57 0.98 -18.72
CA SER A 93 23.02 0.81 -18.58
C SER A 93 23.83 2.06 -18.96
N VAL A 94 23.26 2.94 -19.79
CA VAL A 94 23.91 4.18 -20.25
C VAL A 94 23.60 5.33 -19.31
N THR A 95 22.35 5.47 -18.84
CA THR A 95 21.99 6.53 -17.90
C THR A 95 22.46 6.23 -16.47
N GLY A 96 22.77 4.96 -16.17
CA GLY A 96 23.04 4.49 -14.82
C GLY A 96 21.82 4.54 -13.91
N GLY A 97 20.62 4.85 -14.43
CA GLY A 97 19.38 4.98 -13.67
C GLY A 97 18.73 3.66 -13.29
N THR A 98 17.53 3.73 -12.71
CA THR A 98 16.68 2.57 -12.41
C THR A 98 15.31 2.75 -13.03
N PHE A 99 14.92 1.82 -13.89
CA PHE A 99 13.63 1.86 -14.59
C PHE A 99 12.66 0.94 -13.83
N GLY A 100 12.48 1.22 -12.54
CA GLY A 100 11.73 0.38 -11.60
C GLY A 100 10.22 0.41 -11.85
N GLY A 101 9.72 1.49 -12.45
CA GLY A 101 8.32 1.69 -12.76
C GLY A 101 7.56 2.42 -11.65
N GLU A 102 6.38 2.89 -12.03
CA GLU A 102 5.39 3.50 -11.14
C GLU A 102 4.34 2.44 -10.79
N GLN A 103 3.93 2.39 -9.53
CA GLN A 103 2.88 1.51 -9.06
C GLN A 103 1.80 2.32 -8.33
N ASN A 104 0.57 2.18 -8.81
CA ASN A 104 -0.63 2.73 -8.19
C ASN A 104 -1.53 1.58 -7.71
N VAL A 105 -1.86 1.58 -6.43
CA VAL A 105 -2.74 0.57 -5.81
C VAL A 105 -3.97 1.27 -5.24
N TYR A 106 -5.14 0.83 -5.69
CA TYR A 106 -6.42 1.19 -5.10
C TYR A 106 -6.97 0.00 -4.35
N SER A 107 -7.12 0.13 -3.04
CA SER A 107 -7.65 -0.91 -2.16
C SER A 107 -8.99 -0.47 -1.60
N ALA A 108 -9.98 -1.35 -1.68
CA ALA A 108 -11.25 -1.21 -0.99
C ALA A 108 -11.48 -2.46 -0.15
N GLY A 109 -11.72 -2.27 1.14
CA GLY A 109 -11.89 -3.32 2.13
C GLY A 109 -13.18 -3.18 2.91
N ILE A 110 -13.74 -4.31 3.31
CA ILE A 110 -14.86 -4.40 4.24
C ILE A 110 -14.46 -5.30 5.39
N ASN A 111 -14.55 -4.77 6.60
CA ASN A 111 -14.36 -5.53 7.83
C ASN A 111 -15.70 -5.72 8.52
N TRP A 112 -16.02 -6.97 8.82
CA TRP A 112 -17.22 -7.37 9.54
C TRP A 112 -16.84 -7.98 10.88
N TYR A 113 -17.49 -7.50 11.94
CA TYR A 113 -17.28 -7.89 13.32
C TYR A 113 -18.60 -8.46 13.87
N PRO A 114 -18.85 -9.77 13.71
CA PRO A 114 -20.06 -10.40 14.24
C PRO A 114 -20.13 -10.36 15.77
N ASN A 115 -18.98 -10.44 16.44
CA ASN A 115 -18.84 -10.42 17.89
C ASN A 115 -17.43 -9.91 18.27
N ASP A 116 -17.12 -9.82 19.56
CA ASP A 116 -15.83 -9.34 20.05
C ASP A 116 -14.63 -10.26 19.73
N PHE A 117 -14.87 -11.50 19.32
CA PHE A 117 -13.85 -12.52 19.10
C PHE A 117 -13.56 -12.77 17.63
N LEU A 118 -14.52 -12.51 16.74
CA LEU A 118 -14.46 -12.82 15.33
C LEU A 118 -14.39 -11.55 14.50
N ARG A 119 -13.48 -11.56 13.53
CA ARG A 119 -13.35 -10.52 12.52
C ARG A 119 -13.19 -11.17 11.15
N PHE A 120 -14.00 -10.74 10.20
CA PHE A 120 -13.86 -11.07 8.80
C PHE A 120 -13.42 -9.83 8.04
N MET A 121 -12.46 -9.98 7.15
CA MET A 121 -11.91 -8.90 6.32
C MET A 121 -11.97 -9.39 4.88
N LEU A 122 -12.52 -8.55 4.01
CA LEU A 122 -12.53 -8.76 2.58
C LEU A 122 -11.89 -7.54 1.95
N ASP A 123 -10.77 -7.74 1.28
CA ASP A 123 -10.02 -6.70 0.61
C ASP A 123 -10.02 -6.94 -0.91
N TYR A 124 -10.20 -5.87 -1.66
CA TYR A 124 -10.12 -5.86 -3.11
C TYR A 124 -9.13 -4.80 -3.57
N ASP A 125 -8.07 -5.25 -4.23
CA ASP A 125 -6.98 -4.42 -4.69
C ASP A 125 -6.94 -4.37 -6.21
N ILE A 126 -6.88 -3.16 -6.75
CA ILE A 126 -6.57 -2.91 -8.15
C ILE A 126 -5.15 -2.35 -8.21
N VAL A 127 -4.24 -3.12 -8.79
CA VAL A 127 -2.83 -2.75 -8.94
C VAL A 127 -2.55 -2.41 -10.39
N ASN A 128 -2.05 -1.20 -10.61
CA ASN A 128 -1.54 -0.74 -11.90
C ASN A 128 -0.04 -0.51 -11.75
N VAL A 129 0.75 -1.18 -12.58
CA VAL A 129 2.20 -1.01 -12.66
C VAL A 129 2.54 -0.53 -14.05
N ASP A 130 3.27 0.58 -14.14
CA ASP A 130 3.74 1.19 -15.36
C ASP A 130 5.26 1.23 -15.36
N ARG A 131 5.91 0.48 -16.25
CA ARG A 131 7.38 0.36 -16.26
C ARG A 131 7.94 0.42 -17.67
N LEU A 132 9.12 1.00 -17.84
CA LEU A 132 9.87 0.94 -19.11
C LEU A 132 10.72 -0.32 -19.20
N SER A 133 10.92 -0.85 -20.41
CA SER A 133 11.91 -1.89 -20.68
C SER A 133 13.32 -1.37 -20.35
N THR A 134 14.27 -2.26 -20.03
CA THR A 134 15.66 -1.86 -19.71
C THR A 134 16.34 -1.10 -20.86
N ALA A 135 15.86 -1.28 -22.10
CA ALA A 135 16.30 -0.54 -23.27
C ALA A 135 15.70 0.88 -23.38
N GLY A 136 14.70 1.22 -22.55
CA GLY A 136 14.04 2.53 -22.53
C GLY A 136 13.09 2.80 -23.69
N THR A 137 12.82 1.79 -24.52
CA THR A 137 12.11 1.94 -25.80
C THR A 137 10.66 1.45 -25.78
N THR A 138 10.27 0.67 -24.76
CA THR A 138 8.94 0.05 -24.72
C THR A 138 8.34 0.16 -23.33
N GLN A 139 7.06 0.55 -23.25
CA GLN A 139 6.30 0.49 -22.01
C GLN A 139 5.82 -0.95 -21.76
N ILE A 140 6.18 -1.49 -20.61
CA ILE A 140 5.79 -2.80 -20.10
C ILE A 140 4.99 -2.56 -18.83
N GLY A 141 3.72 -2.21 -19.00
CA GLY A 141 2.77 -2.06 -17.91
C GLY A 141 2.03 -3.38 -17.62
N ARG A 142 1.57 -3.54 -16.38
CA ARG A 142 0.65 -4.62 -15.98
C ARG A 142 -0.43 -4.07 -15.07
N ARG A 143 -1.68 -4.38 -15.40
CA ARG A 143 -2.82 -4.18 -14.51
C ARG A 143 -3.32 -5.53 -14.04
N TYR A 144 -3.49 -5.70 -12.74
CA TYR A 144 -4.11 -6.88 -12.18
C TYR A 144 -4.97 -6.53 -10.98
N GLN A 145 -5.86 -7.44 -10.63
CA GLN A 145 -6.76 -7.32 -9.50
C GLN A 145 -6.46 -8.45 -8.54
N ALA A 146 -6.50 -8.18 -7.25
CA ALA A 146 -6.37 -9.17 -6.20
C ALA A 146 -7.59 -9.08 -5.26
N VAL A 147 -8.06 -10.23 -4.82
CA VAL A 147 -9.08 -10.34 -3.78
C VAL A 147 -8.45 -11.13 -2.65
N ALA A 148 -8.53 -10.61 -1.43
CA ALA A 148 -8.08 -11.30 -0.23
C ALA A 148 -9.23 -11.41 0.76
N LEU A 149 -9.39 -12.60 1.32
CA LEU A 149 -10.33 -12.84 2.41
C LEU A 149 -9.56 -13.35 3.63
N ARG A 150 -9.80 -12.73 4.78
CA ARG A 150 -9.18 -13.11 6.04
C ARG A 150 -10.24 -13.28 7.11
N ALA A 151 -10.14 -14.37 7.85
CA ALA A 151 -10.88 -14.58 9.09
C ALA A 151 -9.89 -14.57 10.25
N GLN A 152 -10.21 -13.83 11.31
CA GLN A 152 -9.43 -13.75 12.53
C GLN A 152 -10.33 -14.10 13.71
N ALA A 153 -9.80 -14.96 14.60
CA ALA A 153 -10.43 -15.32 15.85
C ALA A 153 -9.46 -14.98 17.00
N ALA A 154 -9.94 -14.27 18.01
CA ALA A 154 -9.23 -13.99 19.26
C ALA A 154 -9.82 -14.85 20.39
N PHE A 155 -8.95 -15.34 21.28
CA PHE A 155 -9.30 -16.17 22.44
C PHE A 155 -8.42 -15.82 23.63
#